data_AF-A0A935BJ59-F1
#
_entry.id   AF-A0A935BJ59-F1
#
_cell.length_a   1.000
_cell.length_b   1.000
_cell.length_c   1.000
_cell.angle_alpha   90.00
_cell.angle_beta   90.00
_cell.angle_gamma   90.00
#
_symmetry.space_group_name_H-M   'P 1'
#
loop_
_entity.id
_entity.type
_entity.pdbx_description
1 polymer ?
#
loop_
_entity_poly.entity_id
_entity_poly.type
_entity_poly.pdbx_seq_one_letter_code
_entity_poly.pdbx_strand_id
1 'polypeptide(L)' 'MAFDKAGNLYVVACYKGRHGIVKITPGAVSVEHFVAGNNIVGLCFTHDGDMIVATANNVYSIACGIEGTLL' A
#
# COMPACT_ATOMS: atom_id res chain seq x y z
N MET A 1 -6.12 3.88 0.88
CA MET A 1 -5.03 3.76 1.88
C MET A 1 -5.38 2.61 2.80
N ALA A 2 -4.39 1.95 3.40
CA ALA A 2 -4.60 0.88 4.37
C ALA A 2 -3.50 0.89 5.44
N PHE A 3 -3.80 0.33 6.61
CA PHE A 3 -2.83 0.17 7.69
C PHE A 3 -2.51 -1.32 7.88
N ASP A 4 -1.27 -1.64 8.21
CA ASP A 4 -0.90 -2.96 8.73
C ASP A 4 -1.05 -3.02 10.26
N LYS A 5 -0.90 -4.21 10.84
CA LYS A 5 -0.99 -4.42 12.31
C LYS A 5 0.08 -3.68 13.13
N ALA A 6 1.18 -3.25 12.51
CA ALA A 6 2.22 -2.46 13.18
C ALA A 6 1.94 -0.94 13.10
N GLY A 7 0.84 -0.53 12.46
CA GLY A 7 0.47 0.87 12.30
C GLY A 7 1.17 1.57 11.14
N ASN A 8 1.86 0.85 10.25
CA ASN A 8 2.40 1.46 9.04
C ASN A 8 1.25 1.80 8.09
N LEU A 9 1.30 3.00 7.50
CA LEU A 9 0.35 3.46 6.50
C LEU A 9 0.87 3.14 5.10
N TYR A 10 0.02 2.49 4.31
CA TYR A 10 0.21 2.26 2.89
C TYR A 10 -0.77 3.13 2.11
N VAL A 11 -0.25 4.07 1.32
CA VAL A 11 -1.07 5.08 0.63
C VAL A 11 -0.63 5.23 -0.82
N VAL A 12 -1.61 5.37 -1.71
CA VAL A 12 -1.36 5.72 -3.11
C VAL A 12 -0.93 7.17 -3.17
N ALA A 13 0.26 7.45 -3.70
CA ALA A 13 0.79 8.81 -3.77
C ALA A 13 1.79 8.96 -4.92
N CYS A 14 2.01 10.22 -5.33
CA CYS A 14 3.21 10.59 -6.08
C CYS A 14 4.23 11.14 -5.08
N TYR A 15 5.23 10.33 -4.73
CA TYR A 15 6.25 10.69 -3.75
C TYR A 15 7.60 10.84 -4.43
N LYS A 16 8.26 11.99 -4.22
CA LYS A 16 9.54 12.35 -4.88
C LYS A 16 9.50 12.15 -6.40
N GLY A 17 8.38 12.52 -7.04
CA GLY A 17 8.20 12.44 -8.49
C GLY A 17 7.92 11.05 -9.05
N ARG A 18 7.63 10.05 -8.21
CA ARG A 18 7.31 8.68 -8.65
C ARG A 18 5.93 8.29 -8.15
N HIS A 19 5.09 7.76 -9.05
CA HIS A 19 3.77 7.23 -8.72
C HIS A 19 3.87 5.82 -8.16
N GLY A 20 3.05 5.53 -7.15
CA GLY A 20 2.98 4.21 -6.57
C GLY A 20 2.28 4.18 -5.22
N ILE A 21 2.54 3.11 -4.49
CA ILE A 21 2.17 2.95 -3.08
C ILE A 21 3.38 3.29 -2.24
N VAL A 22 3.19 4.19 -1.28
CA VAL A 22 4.20 4.65 -0.33
C VAL A 22 3.89 4.04 1.02
N LYS A 23 4.92 3.54 1.69
CA LYS A 23 4.86 3.09 3.08
C LYS A 23 5.37 4.22 3.98
N ILE A 24 4.60 4.53 5.01
CA ILE A 24 4.93 5.51 6.05
C ILE A 24 4.87 4.81 7.39
N THR A 25 5.97 4.82 8.13
CA THR A 25 6.01 4.24 9.49
C THR A 25 5.27 5.11 10.51
N PRO A 26 4.84 4.56 11.65
CA PRO A 26 4.26 5.34 12.74
C PRO A 26 5.12 6.56 13.09
N GLY A 27 4.48 7.73 13.22
CA GLY A 27 5.19 9.00 13.48
C GLY A 27 5.99 9.55 12.29
N ALA A 28 5.86 8.96 11.10
CA ALA A 28 6.57 9.35 9.87
C ALA A 28 8.11 9.32 10.01
N VAL A 29 8.64 8.40 10.84
CA VAL A 29 10.09 8.20 11.03
C VAL A 29 10.78 7.79 9.72
N SER A 30 10.08 7.05 8.86
CA SER A 30 10.52 6.68 7.52
C SER A 30 9.38 6.73 6.51
N VAL A 31 9.73 7.10 5.28
CA VAL A 31 8.82 7.19 4.13
C VAL A 31 9.52 6.65 2.89
N GLU A 32 9.00 5.56 2.34
CA GLU A 32 9.61 4.84 1.22
C GLU A 32 8.60 4.38 0.17
N HIS A 33 9.07 4.21 -1.06
CA HIS A 33 8.29 3.59 -2.12
C HIS A 33 8.19 2.10 -1.87
N PHE A 34 6.96 1.58 -1.83
CA PHE A 34 6.67 0.17 -1.56
C PHE A 34 6.36 -0.59 -2.86
N VAL A 35 5.44 -0.05 -3.67
CA VAL A 35 5.09 -0.59 -4.98
C VAL A 35 5.11 0.53 -6.01
N ALA A 36 5.83 0.35 -7.11
CA ALA A 36 5.77 1.29 -8.23
C ALA A 36 4.53 0.99 -9.09
N GLY A 37 3.86 2.04 -9.58
CA GLY A 37 2.74 1.85 -10.50
C GLY A 37 1.99 3.13 -10.83
N ASN A 38 1.39 3.16 -12.01
CA ASN A 38 0.58 4.28 -12.49
C ASN A 38 -0.91 3.95 -12.39
N ASN A 39 -1.75 4.98 -12.31
CA ASN A 39 -3.21 4.88 -12.29
C ASN A 39 -3.76 3.94 -11.21
N ILE A 40 -3.04 3.81 -10.08
CA ILE A 40 -3.53 3.12 -8.89
C ILE A 40 -4.60 4.02 -8.26
N VAL A 41 -5.73 3.42 -7.89
CA VAL A 41 -6.86 4.14 -7.28
C VAL A 41 -7.12 3.71 -5.84
N GLY A 42 -6.74 2.48 -5.48
CA GLY A 42 -6.99 1.94 -4.15
C GLY A 42 -6.15 0.72 -3.83
N LEU A 43 -6.09 0.40 -2.54
CA LEU A 43 -5.43 -0.80 -2.04
C LEU A 43 -6.11 -1.28 -0.74
N CYS A 44 -6.06 -2.58 -0.50
CA CYS A 44 -6.37 -3.21 0.78
C CYS A 44 -5.47 -4.43 1.02
N PHE A 45 -5.45 -4.92 2.26
CA PHE A 45 -4.78 -6.17 2.62
C PHE A 45 -5.80 -7.29 2.77
N THR A 46 -5.43 -8.49 2.37
CA THR A 46 -6.20 -9.72 2.63
C THR A 46 -5.76 -10.34 3.96
N HIS A 47 -6.53 -11.33 4.42
CA HIS A 47 -6.14 -12.14 5.58
C HIS A 47 -4.90 -13.01 5.29
N ASP A 48 -4.71 -13.44 4.04
CA ASP A 48 -3.62 -14.32 3.62
C ASP A 48 -2.28 -13.58 3.42
N GLY A 49 -2.24 -12.27 3.72
CA GLY A 49 -1.02 -11.46 3.60
C GLY A 49 -0.77 -10.90 2.20
N ASP A 50 -1.78 -10.88 1.33
CA ASP A 50 -1.69 -10.23 0.03
C ASP A 50 -2.11 -8.75 0.12
N MET A 51 -1.49 -7.91 -0.71
CA MET A 51 -1.98 -6.58 -1.02
C MET A 51 -2.78 -6.63 -2.32
N ILE A 52 -4.07 -6.32 -2.25
CA ILE A 52 -4.90 -6.09 -3.42
C ILE A 52 -4.72 -4.65 -3.86
N VAL A 53 -4.35 -4.46 -5.13
CA VAL A 53 -4.13 -3.13 -5.73
C VAL A 53 -5.10 -2.95 -6.88
N ALA A 54 -5.99 -1.97 -6.74
CA ALA A 54 -6.92 -1.57 -7.78
C ALA A 54 -6.30 -0.44 -8.63
N THR A 55 -6.34 -0.63 -9.94
CA THR A 55 -6.04 0.41 -10.94
C THR A 55 -7.29 0.77 -11.71
N ALA A 56 -7.20 1.74 -12.62
CA ALA A 56 -8.33 2.10 -13.49
C ALA A 56 -8.91 0.91 -14.29
N ASN A 57 -8.09 -0.07 -14.66
CA ASN A 57 -8.49 -1.14 -15.60
C ASN A 57 -8.29 -2.56 -15.06
N ASN A 58 -7.48 -2.73 -14.01
CA ASN A 58 -7.10 -4.05 -13.49
C ASN A 58 -7.09 -4.07 -11.97
N VAL A 59 -7.22 -5.28 -11.42
CA VAL A 59 -6.95 -5.58 -10.01
C VAL A 59 -5.80 -6.57 -9.95
N TYR A 60 -4.78 -6.25 -9.15
CA TYR A 60 -3.61 -7.09 -8.93
C TYR A 60 -3.64 -7.63 -7.50
N SER A 61 -3.21 -8.88 -7.31
CA SER A 61 -2.82 -9.40 -6.00
C SER A 61 -1.30 -9.43 -5.92
N ILE A 62 -0.74 -8.88 -4.85
CA ILE A 62 0.71 -8.86 -4.60
C ILE A 62 0.96 -9.57 -3.28
N ALA A 63 1.58 -10.75 -3.34
CA ALA A 63 2.03 -11.44 -2.14
C ALA A 63 3.13 -10.63 -1.43
N CYS A 64 2.79 -10.05 -0.29
CA CYS A 64 3.70 -9.20 0.47
C CYS A 64 3.88 -9.65 1.94
N GLY A 65 3.10 -10.62 2.40
CA GLY A 65 3.14 -11.14 3.77
C GLY A 65 2.70 -10.10 4.81
N ILE A 66 1.92 -9.10 4.40
CA ILE A 66 1.47 -8.01 5.29
C ILE A 66 0.01 -8.22 5.65
N GLU A 67 -0.23 -8.37 6.95
CA GLU A 67 -1.58 -8.42 7.50
C GLU A 67 -2.11 -7.00 7.77
N GLY A 68 -3.29 -6.71 7.21
CA GLY A 68 -4.00 -5.47 7.49
C GLY A 68 -4.48 -5.38 8.93
N THR A 69 -4.61 -4.16 9.44
CA THR A 69 -5.37 -3.92 10.67
C THR A 69 -6.84 -4.30 10.43
N LEU A 70 -7.40 -5.12 11.32
CA LEU A 70 -8.84 -5.36 11.39
C LEU A 70 -9.52 -4.08 11.89
N LEU A 71 -10.48 -3.56 11.11
CA LEU A 71 -11.43 -2.55 11.57
C LEU A 71 -12.48 -3.19 12.48
#